data_AF-A0A954FJ46-F1
#
_entry.id   AF-A0A954FJ46-F1
#
_cell.length_a   1.000
_cell.length_b   1.000
_cell.length_c   1.000
_cell.angle_alpha   90.00
_cell.angle_beta   90.00
_cell.angle_gamma   90.00
#
_symmetry.space_group_name_H-M   'P 1'
#
loop_
_entity.id
_entity.type
_entity.pdbx_description
1 polymer ?
#
loop_
_entity_poly.entity_id
_entity_poly.type
_entity_poly.pdbx_seq_one_letter_code
_entity_poly.pdbx_strand_id
1 'polypeptide(L)' 'NHSHHMHYAARLAEGRSIGSGQIEGACKNLIGRRLKQTGAHWKVRRVNRMAGLCSVMYSDLWKTYWNAA' A
#
# COMPACT_ATOMS: atom_id res chain seq x y z
N ASN A 1 15.19 -4.26 20.18
CA ASN A 1 16.02 -3.07 19.91
C ASN A 1 16.88 -3.36 18.68
N HIS A 2 16.53 -2.82 17.49
CA HIS A 2 17.20 -3.07 16.19
C HIS A 2 17.57 -1.75 15.49
N SER A 3 17.67 -0.65 16.24
CA SER A 3 17.92 0.71 15.73
C SER A 3 19.16 0.80 14.84
N HIS A 4 20.20 0.00 15.11
CA HIS A 4 21.42 -0.05 14.30
C HIS A 4 21.23 -0.63 12.89
N HIS A 5 20.14 -1.34 12.62
CA HIS A 5 19.83 -1.89 11.29
C HIS A 5 18.91 -0.94 10.49
N MET A 6 18.40 0.09 11.15
CA MET A 6 17.40 1.03 10.65
C MET A 6 18.06 2.36 10.26
N HIS A 7 18.97 2.33 9.28
CA HIS A 7 19.57 3.53 8.68
C HIS A 7 18.58 4.31 7.81
N TYR A 8 17.40 4.64 8.34
CA TYR A 8 16.34 5.32 7.61
C TYR A 8 16.78 6.71 7.16
N ALA A 9 17.44 7.48 8.02
CA ALA A 9 17.90 8.83 7.68
C ALA A 9 18.88 8.83 6.48
N ALA A 10 19.87 7.94 6.49
CA ALA A 10 20.83 7.82 5.38
C ALA A 10 20.15 7.34 4.10
N ARG A 11 19.25 6.35 4.19
CA ARG A 11 18.50 5.87 3.03
C ARG A 11 17.54 6.91 2.44
N LEU A 12 16.94 7.76 3.28
CA LEU A 12 16.10 8.87 2.82
C LEU A 12 16.94 9.94 2.12
N ALA A 13 18.11 10.26 2.67
CA ALA A 13 19.05 11.22 2.08
C ALA A 13 19.61 10.73 0.73
N GLU A 14 19.77 9.41 0.58
CA GLU A 14 20.12 8.76 -0.69
C GLU A 14 18.93 8.63 -1.66
N GLY A 15 17.75 9.15 -1.33
CA GLY A 15 16.55 9.10 -2.17
C GLY A 15 15.95 7.70 -2.31
N ARG A 16 16.36 6.73 -1.48
CA ARG A 16 15.83 5.37 -1.53
C ARG A 16 14.45 5.35 -0.86
N SER A 17 13.47 4.78 -1.55
CA SER A 17 12.15 4.55 -0.97
C SER A 17 12.26 3.55 0.19
N ILE A 18 12.15 4.06 1.40
CA ILE A 18 12.02 3.26 2.61
C ILE A 18 10.53 3.22 2.91
N GLY A 19 9.93 2.03 2.80
CA GLY A 19 8.56 1.83 3.21
C GLY A 19 8.41 2.33 4.65
N SER A 20 7.74 3.47 4.82
CA SER A 20 7.50 4.03 6.14
C SER A 20 6.51 3.13 6.88
N GLY A 21 6.54 3.15 8.22
CA GLY A 21 5.55 2.40 9.01
C GLY A 21 4.11 2.78 8.66
N GLN A 22 3.88 3.99 8.16
CA GLN A 22 2.58 4.43 7.63
C GLN A 22 2.21 3.71 6.32
N ILE A 23 3.16 3.54 5.39
CA ILE A 23 2.94 2.80 4.14
C ILE A 23 2.68 1.32 4.44
N GLU A 24 3.47 0.70 5.32
CA GLU A 24 3.27 -0.70 5.72
C GLU A 24 1.93 -0.88 6.45
N GLY A 25 1.60 0.06 7.35
CA GLY A 25 0.31 0.10 8.05
C GLY A 25 -0.88 0.24 7.09
N ALA A 26 -0.77 1.09 6.07
CA ALA A 26 -1.79 1.25 5.04
C ALA A 26 -1.95 -0.04 4.22
N CYS A 27 -0.86 -0.63 3.74
CA CYS A 27 -0.88 -1.91 3.02
C CYS A 27 -1.51 -3.04 3.85
N LYS A 28 -1.18 -3.13 5.15
CA LYS A 28 -1.72 -4.15 6.04
C LYS A 28 -3.21 -3.96 6.32
N ASN A 29 -3.63 -2.74 6.62
CA ASN A 29 -5.01 -2.44 7.04
C ASN A 29 -5.99 -2.23 5.88
N LEU A 30 -5.52 -1.84 4.69
CA LEU A 30 -6.39 -1.69 3.52
C LEU A 30 -6.35 -2.89 2.60
N ILE A 31 -5.18 -3.09 1.96
CA ILE A 31 -5.02 -4.12 0.95
C ILE A 31 -5.12 -5.48 1.63
N GLY A 32 -4.41 -5.67 2.74
CA GLY A 32 -4.45 -6.89 3.54
C GLY A 32 -5.86 -7.22 4.05
N ARG A 33 -6.57 -6.24 4.61
CA ARG A 33 -7.95 -6.44 5.13
C ARG A 33 -8.91 -6.89 4.04
N ARG A 34 -8.79 -6.35 2.82
CA ARG A 34 -9.68 -6.70 1.71
C ARG A 34 -9.29 -8.01 1.02
N LEU A 35 -7.99 -8.23 0.80
CA LEU A 35 -7.49 -9.36 0.01
C LEU A 35 -7.30 -10.64 0.82
N LYS A 36 -6.97 -10.54 2.11
CA LYS A 36 -6.70 -11.68 3.01
C LYS A 36 -7.92 -12.11 3.83
N GLN A 37 -9.12 -11.66 3.45
CA GLN A 37 -10.36 -12.07 4.12
C GLN A 37 -10.59 -13.58 3.94
N THR A 38 -11.08 -14.26 4.98
CA THR A 38 -11.39 -15.70 4.93
C THR A 38 -12.39 -15.99 3.80
N GLY A 39 -12.09 -16.99 2.97
CA GLY A 39 -12.91 -17.36 1.81
C GLY A 39 -12.71 -16.48 0.57
N ALA A 40 -11.73 -15.56 0.58
CA ALA A 40 -11.46 -14.73 -0.58
C ALA A 40 -10.76 -15.54 -1.70
N HIS A 41 -11.46 -15.72 -2.82
CA HIS A 41 -10.91 -16.34 -4.02
C HIS A 41 -10.69 -15.29 -5.10
N TRP A 42 -9.41 -15.01 -5.39
CA TRP A 42 -9.03 -14.03 -6.40
C TRP A 42 -8.37 -14.70 -7.60
N LYS A 43 -8.75 -14.24 -8.80
CA LYS A 43 -7.92 -14.48 -9.98
C LYS A 43 -6.76 -13.49 -9.93
N VAL A 44 -5.52 -13.97 -10.12
CA VAL A 44 -4.29 -13.15 -10.08
C VAL A 44 -4.45 -11.85 -10.89
N ARG A 45 -4.98 -11.93 -12.11
CA ARG A 45 -5.20 -10.77 -12.99
C ARG A 45 -6.16 -9.71 -12.43
N ARG A 46 -7.09 -10.10 -11.54
CA ARG A 46 -8.05 -9.18 -10.89
C ARG A 46 -7.52 -8.63 -9.57
N VAL A 47 -6.61 -9.34 -8.90
CA VAL A 47 -6.08 -8.94 -7.59
C VAL A 47 -5.30 -7.62 -7.67
N ASN A 48 -4.50 -7.42 -8.71
CA ASN A 48 -3.74 -6.18 -8.90
C ASN A 48 -4.65 -4.97 -9.12
N ARG A 49 -5.76 -5.15 -9.86
CA ARG A 49 -6.75 -4.08 -10.06
C ARG A 49 -7.47 -3.74 -8.76
N MET A 50 -7.83 -4.75 -7.97
CA MET A 50 -8.46 -4.56 -6.68
C MET A 50 -7.51 -3.85 -5.68
N ALA A 51 -6.23 -4.22 -5.67
CA ALA A 51 -5.22 -3.54 -4.86
C ALA A 51 -5.10 -2.06 -5.25
N GLY A 52 -5.06 -1.74 -6.55
CA GLY A 52 -5.06 -0.36 -7.04
C GLY A 52 -6.31 0.42 -6.62
N LEU A 53 -7.50 -0.19 -6.68
CA LEU A 53 -8.74 0.43 -6.21
C LEU A 53 -8.67 0.74 -4.70
N CYS A 54 -8.15 -0.19 -3.89
CA CYS A 54 -7.92 0.04 -2.47
C CYS A 54 -6.96 1.20 -2.20
N SER A 55 -5.91 1.35 -3.01
CA SER A 55 -4.99 2.49 -2.92
C SER A 55 -5.67 3.81 -3.25
N VAL A 56 -6.45 3.87 -4.33
CA VAL A 56 -7.16 5.07 -4.77
C VAL A 56 -8.22 5.50 -3.73
N MET A 57 -9.00 4.55 -3.18
CA MET A 57 -10.01 4.84 -2.16
C MET A 57 -9.42 5.42 -0.86
N TYR A 58 -8.17 5.09 -0.53
CA TYR A 58 -7.52 5.59 0.68
C TYR A 58 -6.82 6.93 0.49
N SER A 59 -6.40 7.19 -0.74
CA SER A 59 -5.87 8.49 -1.13
C SER A 59 -6.99 9.49 -1.43
N ASP A 60 -6.65 10.78 -1.51
CA ASP A 60 -7.55 11.81 -2.01
C ASP A 60 -7.80 11.75 -3.54
N LEU A 61 -7.31 10.69 -4.21
CA LEU A 61 -7.40 10.51 -5.66
C LEU A 61 -8.73 9.88 -6.12
N TRP A 62 -9.65 9.54 -5.21
CA TRP A 62 -10.93 8.93 -5.59
C TRP A 62 -11.73 9.78 -6.58
N LYS A 63 -11.79 11.10 -6.36
CA LYS A 63 -12.46 12.03 -7.28
C LYS A 63 -11.76 12.07 -8.64
N THR A 64 -10.43 12.11 -8.66
CA THR A 64 -9.63 12.09 -9.89
C THR A 64 -9.83 10.81 -10.68
N TYR A 65 -9.90 9.67 -10.01
CA TYR A 65 -10.17 8.38 -10.64
C TYR A 65 -11.53 8.33 -11.32
N TRP A 66 -12.58 8.84 -10.66
CA TRP A 66 -13.93 8.90 -11.25
C TRP A 66 -14.06 9.90 -12.39
N ASN A 67 -13.32 11.01 -12.34
CA ASN A 67 -13.32 11.99 -13.42
C ASN A 67 -12.51 11.53 -14.65
N ALA A 68 -11.64 10.53 -14.49
CA ALA A 68 -10.81 9.98 -15.56
C ALA A 68 -11.38 8.69 -16.16
N ALA A 69 -12.45 8.13 -15.59
CA ALA A 69 -13.14 6.93 -16.04
C ALA A 69 -14.29 7.27 -16.99
#